data_AF-A0A8S8YM95-F1
#
_entry.id   AF-A0A8S8YM95-F1
#
_cell.length_a   1.000
_cell.length_b   1.000
_cell.length_c   1.000
_cell.angle_alpha   90.00
_cell.angle_beta   90.00
_cell.angle_gamma   90.00
#
_symmetry.space_group_name_H-M   'P 1'
#
loop_
_entity.id
_entity.type
_entity.pdbx_description
1 polymer ?
#
loop_
_entity_poly.entity_id
_entity_poly.type
_entity_poly.pdbx_seq_one_letter_code
_entity_poly.pdbx_strand_id
1 'polypeptide(L)'
;MDYDGDGFEDLSAGGPWGPYDDCVYEHGTSVRDRIGCLDSDGDGWSDEGDEVDDNPPQWEDADGDGFGDNPSGTEWDACSDRPGNSTVIALGALTMRGMVGPMTMRMSLIAEFTRQWLPGFRWRRLGRWWQRW
;
A
#
# COMPACT_ATOMS: atom_id res chain seq x y z
N MET A 1 31.00 -13.31 19.21
CA MET A 1 30.92 -14.45 18.27
C MET A 1 29.83 -14.02 17.31
N ASP A 2 30.12 -14.08 16.03
CA ASP A 2 29.27 -13.62 14.94
C ASP A 2 29.20 -14.85 14.02
N TYR A 3 28.06 -15.54 14.07
CA TYR A 3 27.95 -16.90 13.55
C TYR A 3 27.75 -16.92 12.03
N ASP A 4 27.03 -15.94 11.49
CA ASP A 4 26.73 -15.79 10.06
C ASP A 4 27.59 -14.74 9.35
N GLY A 5 28.33 -13.92 10.10
CA GLY A 5 29.35 -13.01 9.59
C GLY A 5 28.81 -11.66 9.12
N ASP A 6 27.65 -11.24 9.60
CA ASP A 6 26.98 -10.00 9.15
C ASP A 6 27.46 -8.74 9.88
N GLY A 7 28.26 -8.92 10.92
CA GLY A 7 28.84 -7.83 11.72
C GLY A 7 28.06 -7.47 12.97
N PHE A 8 26.96 -8.17 13.27
CA PHE A 8 26.29 -8.15 14.57
C PHE A 8 26.81 -9.30 15.44
N GLU A 9 26.90 -9.06 16.75
CA GLU A 9 27.39 -10.08 17.67
C GLU A 9 26.24 -10.92 18.24
N ASP A 10 26.38 -12.24 18.23
CA ASP A 10 25.42 -13.13 18.86
C ASP A 10 25.39 -12.91 20.37
N LEU A 11 24.21 -13.04 20.99
CA LEU A 11 24.04 -13.00 22.46
C LEU A 11 24.96 -14.01 23.19
N SER A 12 25.35 -15.09 22.52
CA SER A 12 26.29 -16.08 23.05
C SER A 12 27.71 -15.54 23.29
N ALA A 13 28.03 -14.35 22.79
CA ALA A 13 29.32 -13.69 22.98
C ALA A 13 29.51 -13.08 24.38
N GLY A 14 28.42 -12.79 25.11
CA GLY A 14 28.49 -12.17 26.45
C GLY A 14 29.24 -10.83 26.47
N GLY A 15 29.27 -10.13 25.34
CA GLY A 15 29.92 -8.83 25.16
C GLY A 15 29.21 -7.73 25.96
N PRO A 16 29.93 -6.73 26.51
CA PRO A 16 29.30 -5.59 27.18
C PRO A 16 28.69 -4.53 26.23
N TRP A 17 28.82 -4.69 24.92
CA TRP A 17 28.57 -3.65 23.92
C TRP A 17 27.59 -4.17 22.88
N GLY A 18 26.31 -3.79 22.98
CA GLY A 18 25.26 -4.22 22.04
C GLY A 18 25.41 -3.61 20.64
N PRO A 19 24.38 -3.68 19.78
CA PRO A 19 23.22 -4.58 19.81
C PRO A 19 23.57 -6.02 19.44
N TYR A 20 22.74 -6.97 19.89
CA TYR A 20 22.92 -8.39 19.56
C TYR A 20 22.15 -8.75 18.30
N ASP A 21 22.68 -9.71 17.56
CA ASP A 21 21.98 -10.34 16.46
C ASP A 21 20.80 -11.18 16.97
N ASP A 22 19.61 -10.85 16.49
CA ASP A 22 18.35 -11.56 16.73
C ASP A 22 18.17 -12.75 15.77
N CYS A 23 18.92 -12.76 14.67
CA CYS A 23 18.91 -13.72 13.58
C CYS A 23 20.26 -14.45 13.39
N VAL A 24 20.80 -14.99 14.50
CA VAL A 24 22.06 -15.78 14.64
C VAL A 24 22.49 -16.69 13.47
N TYR A 25 21.57 -17.16 12.62
CA TYR A 25 21.83 -18.09 11.52
C TYR A 25 21.58 -17.50 10.13
N GLU A 26 21.13 -16.25 10.02
CA GLU A 26 20.67 -15.61 8.79
C GLU A 26 21.27 -14.22 8.67
N HIS A 27 22.20 -14.08 7.72
CA HIS A 27 22.90 -12.82 7.51
C HIS A 27 21.93 -11.71 7.12
N GLY A 28 21.87 -10.66 7.94
CA GLY A 28 20.95 -9.56 7.80
C GLY A 28 21.57 -8.18 7.86
N THR A 29 20.73 -7.15 7.66
CA THR A 29 21.14 -5.75 7.83
C THR A 29 20.13 -4.91 8.60
N SER A 30 19.02 -5.51 9.06
CA SER A 30 18.00 -4.81 9.83
C SER A 30 18.56 -4.29 11.16
N VAL A 31 18.06 -3.13 11.60
CA VAL A 31 18.57 -2.40 12.78
C VAL A 31 17.49 -1.78 13.67
N ARG A 32 16.22 -1.77 13.27
CA ARG A 32 15.13 -1.07 13.98
C ARG A 32 14.34 -1.96 14.92
N ASP A 33 13.86 -3.10 14.42
CA ASP A 33 12.96 -4.02 15.13
C ASP A 33 13.69 -5.28 15.58
N ARG A 34 14.30 -5.99 14.64
CA ARG A 34 15.10 -7.19 14.86
C ARG A 34 16.45 -6.90 14.27
N ILE A 35 17.53 -7.06 15.03
CA ILE A 35 18.86 -6.64 14.60
C ILE A 35 19.57 -7.82 13.96
N GLY A 36 20.26 -7.60 12.83
CA GLY A 36 20.98 -8.68 12.11
C GLY A 36 20.07 -9.63 11.34
N CYS A 37 18.79 -9.28 11.15
CA CYS A 37 17.86 -10.06 10.34
C CYS A 37 17.80 -9.58 8.89
N LEU A 38 17.25 -10.44 8.03
CA LEU A 38 17.06 -10.13 6.61
C LEU A 38 16.26 -8.83 6.44
N ASP A 39 16.77 -7.95 5.58
CA ASP A 39 16.21 -6.63 5.24
C ASP A 39 16.39 -6.47 3.72
N SER A 40 15.32 -6.75 2.97
CA SER A 40 15.30 -6.90 1.52
C SER A 40 15.39 -5.57 0.80
N ASP A 41 14.85 -4.51 1.39
CA ASP A 41 14.78 -3.18 0.78
C ASP A 41 15.78 -2.17 1.40
N GLY A 42 16.38 -2.51 2.55
CA GLY A 42 17.49 -1.81 3.17
C GLY A 42 17.09 -0.58 3.97
N ASP A 43 15.85 -0.50 4.46
CA ASP A 43 15.37 0.65 5.23
C ASP A 43 15.69 0.56 6.74
N GLY A 44 16.09 -0.63 7.18
CA GLY A 44 16.46 -0.99 8.53
C GLY A 44 15.39 -1.72 9.34
N TRP A 45 14.19 -1.96 8.83
CA TRP A 45 13.26 -2.96 9.35
C TRP A 45 13.60 -4.34 8.80
N SER A 46 13.29 -5.39 9.54
CA SER A 46 13.46 -6.77 9.06
C SER A 46 12.28 -7.19 8.19
N ASP A 47 12.48 -8.06 7.20
CA ASP A 47 11.42 -8.59 6.32
C ASP A 47 10.25 -9.23 7.09
N GLU A 48 10.47 -9.70 8.33
CA GLU A 48 9.40 -10.26 9.16
C GLU A 48 8.60 -9.19 9.92
N GLY A 49 9.20 -8.02 10.14
CA GLY A 49 8.57 -6.86 10.78
C GLY A 49 8.17 -5.75 9.81
N ASP A 50 8.57 -5.85 8.55
CA ASP A 50 8.22 -4.97 7.46
C ASP A 50 7.02 -5.55 6.69
N GLU A 51 5.88 -4.86 6.76
CA GLU A 51 4.68 -5.30 6.04
C GLU A 51 4.74 -4.98 4.54
N VAL A 52 5.74 -4.21 4.10
CA VAL A 52 6.00 -3.77 2.72
C VAL A 52 7.48 -3.91 2.36
N ASP A 53 7.99 -5.14 2.45
CA ASP A 53 9.40 -5.56 2.30
C ASP A 53 10.07 -5.28 0.93
N ASP A 54 9.37 -4.65 0.00
CA ASP A 54 9.86 -4.28 -1.33
C ASP A 54 9.97 -2.76 -1.55
N ASN A 55 9.63 -1.94 -0.54
CA ASN A 55 9.54 -0.50 -0.66
C ASN A 55 10.16 0.22 0.56
N PRO A 56 11.44 0.62 0.48
CA PRO A 56 12.20 1.13 1.64
C PRO A 56 11.55 2.26 2.45
N PRO A 57 10.83 3.22 1.86
CA PRO A 57 10.19 4.26 2.67
C PRO A 57 8.87 3.81 3.34
N GLN A 58 8.42 2.58 3.15
CA GLN A 58 7.23 1.99 3.75
C GLN A 58 7.64 0.80 4.62
N TRP A 59 6.99 0.62 5.77
CA TRP A 59 7.28 -0.51 6.68
C TRP A 59 6.06 -1.04 7.43
N GLU A 60 4.91 -0.38 7.29
CA GLU A 60 3.67 -0.66 8.02
C GLU A 60 2.52 -0.57 7.02
N ASP A 61 1.61 -1.54 7.04
CA ASP A 61 0.41 -1.66 6.20
C ASP A 61 -0.74 -2.22 7.07
N ALA A 62 -1.47 -1.31 7.72
CA ALA A 62 -2.47 -1.68 8.71
C ALA A 62 -3.69 -2.42 8.13
N ASP A 63 -3.93 -2.34 6.82
CA ASP A 63 -5.06 -3.00 6.18
C ASP A 63 -4.70 -4.19 5.27
N GLY A 64 -3.41 -4.39 5.01
CA GLY A 64 -2.84 -5.55 4.35
C GLY A 64 -3.10 -5.56 2.84
N ASP A 65 -3.23 -4.40 2.21
CA ASP A 65 -3.46 -4.28 0.76
C ASP A 65 -2.17 -4.17 -0.07
N GLY A 66 -1.01 -4.15 0.59
CA GLY A 66 0.32 -4.05 0.01
C GLY A 66 0.79 -2.62 -0.23
N PHE A 67 0.08 -1.61 0.28
CA PHE A 67 0.51 -0.22 0.24
C PHE A 67 0.79 0.29 1.66
N GLY A 68 2.02 0.77 1.88
CA GLY A 68 2.39 1.20 3.22
C GLY A 68 1.74 2.51 3.66
N ASP A 69 1.52 2.63 4.96
CA ASP A 69 0.81 3.73 5.60
C ASP A 69 1.68 4.96 5.89
N ASN A 70 2.99 4.88 5.71
CA ASN A 70 3.88 5.98 6.06
C ASN A 70 3.66 7.16 5.08
N PRO A 71 3.08 8.30 5.53
CA PRO A 71 2.77 9.42 4.64
C PRO A 71 4.02 10.17 4.15
N SER A 72 5.17 9.91 4.77
CA SER A 72 6.47 10.44 4.32
C SER A 72 7.10 9.59 3.23
N GLY A 73 6.54 8.41 2.94
CA GLY A 73 7.07 7.45 1.97
C GLY A 73 6.48 7.57 0.57
N THR A 74 6.99 6.75 -0.33
CA THR A 74 6.46 6.64 -1.70
C THR A 74 5.24 5.75 -1.73
N GLU A 75 4.26 6.11 -2.55
CA GLU A 75 3.05 5.31 -2.78
C GLU A 75 2.27 5.01 -1.49
N TRP A 76 2.30 5.95 -0.54
CA TRP A 76 1.63 5.81 0.75
C TRP A 76 0.12 5.63 0.61
N ASP A 77 -0.46 4.75 1.42
CA ASP A 77 -1.89 4.56 1.46
C ASP A 77 -2.60 5.72 2.15
N ALA A 78 -3.54 6.31 1.42
CA ALA A 78 -4.40 7.35 1.93
C ALA A 78 -5.50 6.84 2.85
N CYS A 79 -5.75 5.53 2.88
CA CYS A 79 -6.86 4.90 3.57
C CYS A 79 -6.46 3.66 4.36
N SER A 80 -5.50 3.83 5.27
CA SER A 80 -4.93 2.84 6.21
C SER A 80 -5.92 1.96 7.00
N ASP A 81 -7.22 2.20 6.91
CA ASP A 81 -8.27 1.42 7.56
C ASP A 81 -9.07 0.55 6.57
N ARG A 82 -8.74 0.54 5.27
CA ARG A 82 -9.59 -0.03 4.22
C ARG A 82 -8.80 -0.58 3.03
N PRO A 83 -8.76 -1.91 2.89
CA PRO A 83 -7.96 -2.53 1.84
C PRO A 83 -8.47 -2.12 0.46
N GLY A 84 -7.54 -1.68 -0.39
CA GLY A 84 -7.86 -0.94 -1.61
C GLY A 84 -6.77 -0.99 -2.66
N ASN A 85 -6.75 0.06 -3.49
CA ASN A 85 -5.68 0.30 -4.44
C ASN A 85 -5.43 1.79 -4.37
N SER A 86 -4.37 2.14 -3.67
CA SER A 86 -4.00 3.45 -3.14
C SER A 86 -3.55 4.39 -4.26
N THR A 87 -4.41 4.60 -5.26
CA THR A 87 -4.01 5.18 -6.55
C THR A 87 -4.13 6.69 -6.61
N VAL A 88 -4.55 7.37 -5.54
CA VAL A 88 -4.73 8.81 -5.63
C VAL A 88 -4.58 9.49 -4.25
N ILE A 89 -3.68 10.48 -4.18
CA ILE A 89 -3.64 11.60 -3.19
C ILE A 89 -4.99 12.40 -3.13
N ALA A 90 -6.04 11.91 -3.78
CA ALA A 90 -7.41 12.36 -3.66
C ALA A 90 -8.33 11.19 -4.01
N LEU A 91 -9.04 10.62 -3.01
CA LEU A 91 -10.22 9.71 -3.12
C LEU A 91 -10.05 8.27 -2.59
N GLY A 92 -9.10 7.96 -1.70
CA GLY A 92 -8.99 6.62 -1.08
C GLY A 92 -10.26 6.15 -0.33
N ALA A 93 -11.08 7.04 0.21
CA ALA A 93 -12.22 6.61 1.04
C ALA A 93 -13.50 6.24 0.26
N LEU A 94 -13.44 6.05 -1.06
CA LEU A 94 -14.64 6.00 -1.92
C LEU A 94 -14.68 4.90 -2.99
N THR A 95 -14.05 3.74 -2.80
CA THR A 95 -14.28 2.59 -3.69
C THR A 95 -15.40 1.67 -3.19
N MET A 96 -16.52 2.24 -2.74
CA MET A 96 -17.80 1.51 -2.73
C MET A 96 -19.02 2.43 -3.00
N ARG A 97 -18.90 3.41 -3.91
CA ARG A 97 -20.08 3.92 -4.66
C ARG A 97 -19.72 4.73 -5.93
N GLY A 98 -19.06 4.06 -6.87
CA GLY A 98 -19.24 4.34 -8.30
C GLY A 98 -18.50 5.55 -8.90
N MET A 99 -17.72 5.23 -9.94
CA MET A 99 -17.24 6.11 -11.03
C MET A 99 -16.03 6.99 -10.70
N VAL A 100 -14.84 6.68 -11.25
CA VAL A 100 -14.10 7.52 -12.23
C VAL A 100 -13.09 6.65 -13.02
N GLY A 101 -13.27 6.53 -14.33
CA GLY A 101 -12.39 5.83 -15.29
C GLY A 101 -13.16 5.51 -16.58
N PRO A 102 -12.56 5.63 -17.78
CA PRO A 102 -13.21 6.13 -19.00
C PRO A 102 -14.51 5.40 -19.29
N MET A 103 -15.62 6.16 -19.40
CA MET A 103 -16.97 5.65 -19.67
C MET A 103 -17.00 4.71 -20.88
N THR A 104 -16.75 3.43 -20.64
CA THR A 104 -17.13 2.33 -21.52
C THR A 104 -18.16 1.51 -20.77
N MET A 105 -19.28 2.17 -20.42
CA MET A 105 -20.46 1.46 -19.95
C MET A 105 -20.96 0.57 -21.08
N ARG A 106 -21.00 -0.76 -20.85
CA ARG A 106 -21.79 -1.68 -21.68
C ARG A 106 -23.20 -1.12 -21.84
N MET A 107 -23.69 -1.11 -23.08
CA MET A 107 -24.96 -0.52 -23.55
C MET A 107 -26.23 -0.97 -22.80
N SER A 108 -26.14 -1.92 -21.86
CA SER A 108 -27.26 -2.54 -21.17
C SER A 108 -27.73 -1.79 -19.91
N LEU A 109 -26.91 -0.92 -19.30
CA LEU A 109 -27.24 -0.27 -18.02
C LEU A 109 -27.59 1.23 -18.11
N ILE A 110 -27.54 1.84 -19.30
CA ILE A 110 -27.80 3.29 -19.49
C ILE A 110 -29.32 3.62 -19.46
N ALA A 111 -30.20 2.62 -19.62
CA ALA A 111 -31.63 2.86 -19.78
C ALA A 111 -32.35 3.30 -18.49
N GLU A 112 -31.85 2.96 -17.31
CA GLU A 112 -32.55 3.23 -16.05
C GLU A 112 -31.99 4.42 -15.26
N PHE A 113 -30.72 4.79 -15.46
CA PHE A 113 -30.06 5.86 -14.70
C PHE A 113 -30.59 7.27 -15.04
N THR A 114 -31.25 7.45 -16.18
CA THR A 114 -31.74 8.77 -16.63
C THR A 114 -33.11 9.16 -16.06
N ARG A 115 -33.80 8.29 -15.33
CA ARG A 115 -35.13 8.61 -14.79
C ARG A 115 -35.14 9.20 -13.38
N GLN A 116 -34.06 9.09 -12.59
CA GLN A 116 -34.19 9.28 -11.15
C GLN A 116 -33.38 10.43 -10.53
N TRP A 117 -32.46 11.08 -11.26
CA TRP A 117 -31.49 11.99 -10.60
C TRP A 117 -31.29 13.38 -11.17
N LEU A 118 -32.02 13.82 -12.20
CA LEU A 118 -31.86 15.17 -12.77
C LEU A 118 -33.20 15.76 -13.27
N PRO A 119 -34.11 16.21 -12.39
CA PRO A 119 -35.31 16.92 -12.84
C PRO A 119 -34.91 18.26 -13.46
N GLY A 120 -35.08 18.39 -14.79
CA GLY A 120 -34.91 19.67 -15.50
C GLY A 120 -34.06 19.64 -16.78
N PHE A 121 -33.36 18.55 -17.07
CA PHE A 121 -32.48 18.49 -18.25
C PHE A 121 -33.20 17.89 -19.47
N ARG A 122 -33.29 18.68 -20.55
CA ARG A 122 -33.86 18.25 -21.83
C ARG A 122 -32.78 17.60 -22.69
N TRP A 123 -32.99 16.35 -23.07
CA TRP A 123 -32.10 15.61 -23.95
C TRP A 123 -32.72 15.46 -25.35
N ARG A 124 -31.91 15.57 -26.41
CA ARG A 124 -32.34 15.26 -27.79
C ARG A 124 -31.56 14.06 -28.33
N ARG A 125 -32.30 13.07 -28.83
CA ARG A 125 -31.73 11.85 -29.42
C ARG A 125 -31.24 12.14 -30.83
N LEU A 126 -29.97 11.89 -31.09
CA LEU A 126 -29.38 11.93 -32.43
C LEU A 126 -28.75 10.56 -32.73
N GLY A 127 -29.60 9.66 -33.25
CA GLY A 127 -29.19 8.29 -33.57
C GLY A 127 -28.78 7.49 -32.34
N ARG A 128 -27.54 6.98 -32.33
CA ARG A 128 -26.97 6.18 -31.23
C ARG A 128 -26.35 7.01 -30.11
N TRP A 129 -26.53 8.33 -30.14
CA TRP A 129 -25.92 9.23 -29.16
C TRP A 129 -26.93 10.28 -28.68
N TRP A 130 -26.70 10.80 -27.49
CA TRP A 130 -27.48 11.88 -26.89
C TRP A 130 -26.60 13.12 -26.72
N GLN A 131 -27.10 14.28 -27.13
CA GLN A 131 -26.43 15.56 -26.92
C GLN A 131 -27.24 16.45 -25.98
N ARG A 132 -26.52 17.13 -25.07
CA ARG A 132 -27.05 18.02 -24.03
C ARG A 132 -27.29 19.43 -24.58
N TRP A 133 -28.38 20.05 -24.15
CA TRP A 133 -28.65 21.49 -24.27
C TRP A 133 -28.64 22.13 -22.89
#